data_AF-A0A9Q3EUC9-F1
#
_entry.id   AF-A0A9Q3EUC9-F1
#
_cell.length_a   1.000
_cell.length_b   1.000
_cell.length_c   1.000
_cell.angle_alpha   90.00
_cell.angle_beta   90.00
_cell.angle_gamma   90.00
#
_symmetry.space_group_name_H-M   'P 1'
#
loop_
_entity.id
_entity.type
_entity.pdbx_description
1 polymer ?
#
loop_
_entity_poly.entity_id
_entity_poly.type
_entity_poly.pdbx_seq_one_letter_code
_entity_poly.pdbx_strand_id
1 'polypeptide(L)'
;MTVDRVKALTTATLLLIPDFKLPFKHYIGESGDGLGAALHQVQIINFKPVEGPICFISWQIKSTETRYEASQMECLCLVWDLEKLNYFLKGCVFEVITDFTTVQSLLNMKTPNRNVLRWQIAIQQYRGNMTIVHKDGNIHKNAAGLSRCSLPNDNENPADVPEKASPQIPIERISVTDLKNTFFEALRNSYTKDNNCSILCQSITKDSKDNYLIPSLDEIRKKSYDEGIFHLIDGIIYHRTKHKYLMKVVDRYLINIVMRECHSSPFSGHLFEEIRREKIKT
;
A
#
# COMPACT_ATOMS: atom_id res chain seq x y z
N MET A 1 -8.65 20.69 -30.45
CA MET A 1 -7.29 20.14 -30.70
C MET A 1 -6.82 19.11 -29.64
N THR A 2 -7.71 18.57 -28.80
CA THR A 2 -7.38 17.67 -27.68
C THR A 2 -7.75 16.19 -27.95
N VAL A 3 -8.74 15.93 -28.81
CA VAL A 3 -9.28 14.58 -29.09
C VAL A 3 -8.29 13.67 -29.85
N ASP A 4 -7.43 14.24 -30.71
CA ASP A 4 -6.50 13.44 -31.53
C ASP A 4 -5.37 12.78 -30.73
N ARG A 5 -5.04 13.30 -29.54
CA ARG A 5 -3.88 12.84 -28.75
C ARG A 5 -4.17 11.62 -27.90
N VAL A 6 -5.39 11.52 -27.35
CA VAL A 6 -5.88 10.29 -26.69
C VAL A 6 -5.95 9.16 -27.72
N LYS A 7 -6.40 9.49 -28.94
CA LYS A 7 -6.44 8.54 -30.06
C LYS A 7 -5.06 7.92 -30.35
N ALA A 8 -4.01 8.74 -30.32
CA ALA A 8 -2.62 8.29 -30.51
C ALA A 8 -2.11 7.37 -29.38
N LEU A 9 -2.56 7.56 -28.14
CA LEU A 9 -2.24 6.67 -27.01
C LEU A 9 -3.07 5.37 -27.01
N THR A 10 -4.30 5.42 -27.53
CA THR A 10 -5.18 4.25 -27.69
C THR A 10 -4.82 3.38 -28.90
N THR A 11 -4.09 3.90 -29.89
CA THR A 11 -3.40 3.08 -30.90
C THR A 11 -2.13 2.51 -30.29
N ALA A 12 -2.30 1.40 -29.53
CA ALA A 12 -1.28 0.53 -28.94
C ALA A 12 0.15 1.10 -28.96
N THR A 13 0.41 2.07 -28.09
CA THR A 13 1.79 2.52 -27.83
C THR A 13 2.55 1.29 -27.32
N LEU A 14 3.59 0.87 -28.04
CA LEU A 14 4.43 -0.26 -27.61
C LEU A 14 5.10 0.08 -26.27
N LEU A 15 4.71 -0.64 -25.22
CA LEU A 15 5.34 -0.53 -23.91
C LEU A 15 6.64 -1.33 -23.89
N LEU A 16 7.66 -0.77 -23.27
CA LEU A 16 8.92 -1.46 -23.01
C LEU A 16 8.78 -2.39 -21.81
N ILE A 17 9.42 -3.56 -21.89
CA ILE A 17 9.58 -4.45 -20.74
C ILE A 17 10.63 -3.82 -19.82
N PRO A 18 10.34 -3.62 -18.52
CA PRO A 18 11.27 -2.96 -17.60
C PRO A 18 12.53 -3.79 -17.35
N ASP A 19 13.69 -3.13 -17.38
CA ASP A 19 14.98 -3.69 -16.93
C ASP A 19 15.41 -3.01 -15.62
N PHE A 20 15.28 -3.70 -14.51
CA PHE A 20 15.60 -3.16 -13.17
C PHE A 20 17.09 -2.86 -12.94
N LYS A 21 17.98 -3.22 -13.87
CA LYS A 21 19.41 -2.85 -13.82
C LYS A 21 19.68 -1.45 -14.38
N LEU A 22 18.73 -0.90 -15.14
CA LEU A 22 18.86 0.42 -15.77
C LEU A 22 18.03 1.45 -14.99
N PRO A 23 18.47 2.71 -14.96
CA PRO A 23 17.74 3.76 -14.25
C PRO A 23 16.39 4.05 -14.92
N PHE A 24 15.39 4.39 -14.11
CA PHE A 24 14.08 4.81 -14.62
C PHE A 24 14.00 6.33 -14.77
N LYS A 25 13.13 6.77 -15.68
CA LYS A 25 12.71 8.16 -15.84
C LYS A 25 11.23 8.26 -15.51
N HIS A 26 10.91 8.99 -14.47
CA HIS A 26 9.56 9.12 -13.97
C HIS A 26 9.05 10.54 -14.22
N TYR A 27 8.17 10.67 -15.22
CA TYR A 27 7.55 11.95 -15.56
C TYR A 27 6.27 12.11 -14.77
N ILE A 28 6.13 13.22 -14.06
CA ILE A 28 4.93 13.54 -13.29
C ILE A 28 4.28 14.80 -13.82
N GLY A 29 2.97 14.91 -13.64
CA GLY A 29 2.18 16.05 -14.07
C GLY A 29 0.85 16.08 -13.35
N GLU A 30 0.37 17.29 -13.08
CA GLU A 30 -0.89 17.56 -12.44
C GLU A 30 -1.71 18.45 -13.36
N SER A 31 -3.00 18.45 -13.14
CA SER A 31 -3.90 19.47 -13.60
C SER A 31 -4.95 19.66 -12.51
N GLY A 32 -5.68 20.77 -12.55
CA GLY A 32 -6.72 21.05 -11.55
C GLY A 32 -7.76 19.93 -11.38
N ASP A 33 -7.90 19.04 -12.37
CA ASP A 33 -8.87 17.95 -12.39
C ASP A 33 -8.26 16.55 -12.16
N GLY A 34 -6.93 16.41 -12.16
CA GLY A 34 -6.29 15.08 -12.14
C GLY A 34 -4.78 15.08 -11.96
N LEU A 35 -4.27 13.95 -11.50
CA LEU A 35 -2.84 13.61 -11.42
C LEU A 35 -2.51 12.63 -12.54
N GLY A 36 -1.29 12.70 -13.07
CA GLY A 36 -0.85 11.81 -14.12
C GLY A 36 0.67 11.62 -14.10
N ALA A 37 1.10 10.39 -14.37
CA ALA A 37 2.51 10.09 -14.51
C ALA A 37 2.79 9.04 -15.58
N ALA A 38 4.01 9.11 -16.10
CA ALA A 38 4.55 8.18 -17.08
C ALA A 38 5.90 7.66 -16.60
N LEU A 39 6.00 6.34 -16.44
CA LEU A 39 7.27 5.68 -16.16
C LEU A 39 7.92 5.27 -17.47
N HIS A 40 9.13 5.75 -17.70
CA HIS A 40 9.91 5.54 -18.90
C HIS A 40 11.26 4.90 -18.54
N GLN A 41 11.91 4.32 -19.54
CA GLN A 41 13.28 3.85 -19.43
C GLN A 41 14.01 4.01 -20.77
N VAL A 42 15.31 4.24 -20.71
CA VAL A 42 16.19 4.25 -21.87
C VAL A 42 16.79 2.86 -22.02
N GLN A 43 16.52 2.20 -23.15
CA GLN A 43 17.03 0.86 -23.46
C GLN A 43 17.72 0.85 -24.82
N ILE A 44 18.62 -0.10 -25.04
CA ILE A 44 19.26 -0.29 -26.34
C ILE A 44 18.35 -1.18 -27.20
N ILE A 45 17.74 -0.59 -28.23
CA ILE A 45 16.92 -1.30 -29.21
C ILE A 45 17.56 -1.07 -30.58
N ASN A 46 17.82 -2.16 -31.32
CA ASN A 46 18.49 -2.09 -32.63
C ASN A 46 19.80 -1.27 -32.59
N PHE A 47 20.63 -1.51 -31.56
CA PHE A 47 21.91 -0.83 -31.32
C PHE A 47 21.83 0.69 -31.08
N LYS A 48 20.64 1.22 -30.78
CA LYS A 48 20.44 2.65 -30.48
C LYS A 48 19.75 2.82 -29.13
N PRO A 49 20.12 3.85 -28.35
CA PRO A 49 19.38 4.20 -27.13
C PRO A 49 18.01 4.76 -27.53
N VAL A 50 16.96 4.11 -27.05
CA VAL A 50 15.57 4.51 -27.24
C VAL A 50 14.95 4.70 -25.87
N GLU A 51 14.41 5.88 -25.62
CA GLU A 51 13.54 6.11 -24.48
C GLU A 51 12.12 5.67 -24.82
N GLY A 52 11.54 4.77 -24.02
CA GLY A 52 10.17 4.33 -24.22
C GLY A 52 9.39 4.20 -22.91
N PRO A 53 8.05 4.25 -23.00
CA PRO A 53 7.19 4.11 -21.83
C PRO A 53 7.12 2.66 -21.37
N ILE A 54 7.15 2.46 -20.06
CA ILE A 54 6.90 1.17 -19.39
C ILE A 54 5.47 1.13 -18.89
N CYS A 55 5.02 2.22 -18.26
CA CYS A 55 3.71 2.30 -17.63
C CYS A 55 3.22 3.75 -17.60
N PHE A 56 1.90 3.90 -17.68
CA PHE A 56 1.19 5.16 -17.49
C PHE A 56 0.20 5.00 -16.35
N ILE A 57 0.13 5.99 -15.48
CA ILE A 57 -0.83 6.05 -14.38
C ILE A 57 -1.53 7.40 -14.39
N SER A 58 -2.81 7.41 -14.01
CA SER A 58 -3.59 8.62 -13.83
C SER A 58 -4.56 8.45 -12.67
N TRP A 59 -4.93 9.56 -12.03
CA TRP A 59 -5.91 9.58 -10.96
C TRP A 59 -6.70 10.89 -10.96
N GLN A 60 -8.02 10.77 -10.88
CA GLN A 60 -8.89 11.91 -10.63
C GLN A 60 -8.85 12.35 -9.16
N ILE A 61 -8.66 13.64 -8.95
CA ILE A 61 -8.57 14.25 -7.62
C ILE A 61 -9.93 14.13 -6.89
N LYS A 62 -9.90 13.80 -5.60
CA LYS A 62 -11.12 13.71 -4.77
C LYS A 62 -11.61 15.08 -4.33
N SER A 63 -12.90 15.16 -3.96
CA SER A 63 -13.53 16.38 -3.44
C SER A 63 -12.85 16.98 -2.21
N THR A 64 -12.12 16.17 -1.44
CA THR A 64 -11.34 16.61 -0.27
C THR A 64 -9.98 17.19 -0.66
N GLU A 65 -9.41 16.68 -1.75
CA GLU A 65 -8.11 17.06 -2.28
C GLU A 65 -8.19 18.33 -3.15
N THR A 66 -9.37 18.67 -3.69
CA THR A 66 -9.61 19.97 -4.38
C THR A 66 -9.39 21.19 -3.50
N ARG A 67 -9.29 21.01 -2.17
CA ARG A 67 -9.01 22.08 -1.21
C ARG A 67 -7.51 22.35 -1.04
N TYR A 68 -6.65 21.53 -1.62
CA TYR A 68 -5.21 21.74 -1.58
C TYR A 68 -4.79 22.89 -2.48
N GLU A 69 -3.81 23.65 -2.00
CA GLU A 69 -3.17 24.67 -2.82
C GLU A 69 -2.33 24.02 -3.94
N ALA A 70 -2.03 24.76 -5.00
CA ALA A 70 -1.25 24.25 -6.13
C ALA A 70 0.06 23.57 -5.70
N SER A 71 0.80 24.18 -4.78
CA SER A 71 2.04 23.60 -4.23
C SER A 71 1.82 22.25 -3.52
N GLN A 72 0.69 22.09 -2.83
CA GLN A 72 0.32 20.85 -2.16
C GLN A 72 -0.13 19.78 -3.16
N MET A 73 -0.80 20.19 -4.24
CA MET A 73 -1.19 19.31 -5.34
C MET A 73 0.03 18.75 -6.08
N GLU A 74 1.02 19.60 -6.39
CA GLU A 74 2.30 19.17 -6.99
C GLU A 74 3.02 18.14 -6.10
N CYS A 75 3.05 18.38 -4.79
CA CYS A 75 3.62 17.44 -3.82
C CYS A 75 2.81 16.14 -3.72
N LEU A 76 1.48 16.23 -3.73
CA LEU A 76 0.58 15.08 -3.70
C LEU A 76 0.79 14.20 -4.93
N CYS A 77 0.96 14.80 -6.11
CA CYS A 77 1.27 14.09 -7.35
C CYS A 77 2.47 13.16 -7.15
N LEU A 78 3.61 13.71 -6.74
CA LEU A 78 4.82 12.93 -6.49
C LEU A 78 4.60 11.81 -5.48
N VAL A 79 3.96 12.10 -4.34
CA VAL A 79 3.76 11.12 -3.26
C VAL A 79 2.91 9.95 -3.76
N TRP A 80 1.80 10.27 -4.44
CA TRP A 80 0.90 9.27 -4.98
C TRP A 80 1.59 8.41 -6.04
N ASP A 81 2.31 9.05 -6.97
CA ASP A 81 3.01 8.35 -8.04
C ASP A 81 4.03 7.35 -7.50
N LEU A 82 4.82 7.78 -6.50
CA LEU A 82 5.82 6.94 -5.83
C LEU A 82 5.18 5.79 -5.03
N GLU A 83 4.01 6.00 -4.45
CA GLU A 83 3.28 4.93 -3.74
C GLU A 83 2.75 3.89 -4.73
N LYS A 84 2.18 4.33 -5.87
CA LYS A 84 1.66 3.44 -6.90
C LYS A 84 2.74 2.67 -7.63
N LEU A 85 3.87 3.32 -7.92
CA LEU A 85 5.01 2.72 -8.63
C LEU A 85 6.08 2.15 -7.70
N ASN A 86 5.76 1.94 -6.42
CA ASN A 86 6.67 1.38 -5.41
C ASN A 86 7.32 0.07 -5.89
N TYR A 87 6.55 -0.81 -6.54
CA TYR A 87 7.05 -2.07 -7.09
C TYR A 87 8.13 -1.90 -8.18
N PHE A 88 8.15 -0.77 -8.88
CA PHE A 88 9.15 -0.45 -9.89
C PHE A 88 10.34 0.32 -9.31
N LEU A 89 10.07 1.29 -8.45
CA LEU A 89 11.05 2.31 -8.05
C LEU A 89 11.81 1.93 -6.78
N LYS A 90 11.28 1.05 -5.93
CA LYS A 90 11.92 0.69 -4.67
C LYS A 90 13.27 0.01 -4.92
N GLY A 91 14.33 0.61 -4.38
CA GLY A 91 15.70 0.13 -4.53
C GLY A 91 16.34 0.39 -5.89
N CYS A 92 15.60 0.95 -6.86
CA CYS A 92 16.12 1.31 -8.17
C CYS A 92 16.60 2.76 -8.19
N VAL A 93 17.52 3.09 -9.08
CA VAL A 93 17.92 4.48 -9.34
C VAL A 93 16.95 5.09 -10.34
N PHE A 94 16.44 6.29 -10.06
CA PHE A 94 15.52 6.94 -10.97
C PHE A 94 15.54 8.47 -10.88
N GLU A 95 15.11 9.09 -11.98
CA GLU A 95 14.97 10.53 -12.10
C GLU A 95 13.49 10.90 -12.12
N VAL A 96 13.06 11.78 -11.22
CA VAL A 96 11.75 12.42 -11.27
C VAL A 96 11.87 13.66 -12.13
N ILE A 97 11.12 13.72 -13.22
CA ILE A 97 11.16 14.78 -14.21
C ILE A 97 9.85 15.55 -14.12
N THR A 98 9.95 16.83 -13.79
CA THR A 98 8.78 17.67 -13.48
C THR A 98 9.04 19.14 -13.81
N ASP A 99 7.99 19.92 -14.04
CA ASP A 99 8.01 21.38 -14.07
C ASP A 99 7.64 22.00 -12.70
N PHE A 100 7.48 21.17 -11.66
CA PHE A 100 7.17 21.62 -10.31
C PHE A 100 8.43 22.08 -9.58
N THR A 101 8.52 23.39 -9.33
CA THR A 101 9.59 23.94 -8.49
C THR A 101 9.37 23.63 -7.01
N THR A 102 8.12 23.41 -6.59
CA THR A 102 7.77 23.15 -5.18
C THR A 102 8.24 21.78 -4.70
N VAL A 103 8.31 20.79 -5.59
CA VAL A 103 8.77 19.42 -5.28
C VAL A 103 10.24 19.40 -4.84
N GLN A 104 11.07 20.28 -5.38
CA GLN A 104 12.46 20.43 -4.92
C GLN A 104 12.53 21.00 -3.49
N SER A 105 11.60 21.90 -3.17
CA SER A 105 11.49 22.52 -1.85
C SER A 105 10.87 21.56 -0.82
N LEU A 106 9.97 20.66 -1.24
CA LEU A 106 9.34 19.65 -0.40
C LEU A 106 10.36 18.83 0.42
N LEU A 107 11.44 18.38 -0.21
CA LEU A 107 12.45 17.53 0.45
C LEU A 107 13.33 18.29 1.46
N ASN A 108 13.40 19.61 1.34
CA ASN A 108 14.30 20.47 2.10
C ASN A 108 13.57 21.44 3.03
N MET A 109 12.24 21.37 3.09
CA MET A 109 11.41 22.23 3.92
C MET A 109 11.65 21.95 5.40
N LYS A 110 12.13 22.97 6.14
CA LYS A 110 12.47 22.88 7.57
C LYS A 110 11.27 22.90 8.50
N THR A 111 10.19 23.57 8.10
CA THR A 111 8.95 23.73 8.89
C THR A 111 7.75 23.25 8.08
N PRO A 112 7.64 21.92 7.82
CA PRO A 112 6.54 21.37 7.06
C PRO A 112 5.24 21.42 7.88
N ASN A 113 4.12 21.66 7.20
CA ASN A 113 2.80 21.44 7.80
C ASN A 113 2.56 19.93 8.04
N ARG A 114 1.51 19.57 8.78
CA ARG A 114 1.24 18.16 9.14
C ARG A 114 1.13 17.21 7.93
N ASN A 115 0.58 17.68 6.80
CA ASN A 115 0.43 16.86 5.60
C ASN A 115 1.77 16.69 4.88
N VAL A 116 2.49 17.79 4.69
CA VAL A 116 3.83 17.84 4.10
C VAL A 116 4.81 16.99 4.90
N LEU A 117 4.75 17.00 6.24
CA LEU A 117 5.60 16.15 7.08
C LEU A 117 5.34 14.66 6.83
N ARG A 118 4.06 14.26 6.71
CA ARG A 118 3.71 12.86 6.38
C ARG A 118 4.24 12.45 5.01
N TRP A 119 4.16 13.36 4.04
CA TRP A 119 4.67 13.15 2.70
C TRP A 119 6.20 13.06 2.66
N GLN A 120 6.91 13.93 3.39
CA GLN A 120 8.36 13.84 3.55
C GLN A 120 8.79 12.48 4.10
N ILE A 121 8.10 11.97 5.13
CA ILE A 121 8.36 10.64 5.70
C ILE A 121 8.14 9.54 4.65
N ALA A 122 7.04 9.60 3.89
CA ALA A 122 6.73 8.61 2.86
C ALA A 122 7.80 8.56 1.74
N ILE A 123 8.34 9.73 1.34
CA ILE A 123 9.33 9.82 0.27
C ILE A 123 10.75 9.43 0.75
N GLN A 124 11.02 9.40 2.07
CA GLN A 124 12.37 9.14 2.58
C GLN A 124 12.99 7.84 2.04
N GLN A 125 12.19 6.79 1.84
CA GLN A 125 12.69 5.50 1.33
C GLN A 125 13.29 5.60 -0.09
N TYR A 126 12.91 6.62 -0.87
CA TYR A 126 13.41 6.83 -2.23
C TYR A 126 14.54 7.86 -2.30
N ARG A 127 14.74 8.67 -1.25
CA ARG A 127 15.64 9.83 -1.26
C ARG A 127 17.08 9.50 -1.66
N GLY A 128 17.58 8.31 -1.31
CA GLY A 128 18.94 7.89 -1.65
C GLY A 128 19.17 7.57 -3.13
N ASN A 129 18.10 7.21 -3.85
CA ASN A 129 18.19 6.71 -5.23
C ASN A 129 17.38 7.57 -6.22
N MET A 130 16.74 8.64 -5.73
CA MET A 130 15.87 9.53 -6.49
C MET A 130 16.54 10.89 -6.72
N THR A 131 16.59 11.31 -7.98
CA THR A 131 17.04 12.65 -8.37
C THR A 131 15.87 13.43 -8.97
N ILE A 132 15.60 14.65 -8.49
CA ILE A 132 14.56 15.52 -9.07
C ILE A 132 15.19 16.44 -10.11
N VAL A 133 14.72 16.34 -11.35
CA VAL A 133 15.18 17.13 -12.49
C VAL A 133 14.04 18.03 -12.95
N HIS A 134 14.26 19.34 -12.86
CA HIS A 134 13.31 20.31 -13.38
C HIS A 134 13.47 20.45 -14.90
N LYS A 135 12.37 20.33 -15.66
CA LYS A 135 12.33 20.57 -17.12
C LYS A 135 11.08 21.36 -17.48
N ASP A 136 11.17 22.18 -18.52
CA ASP A 136 10.06 23.01 -18.99
C ASP A 136 8.85 22.17 -19.46
N GLY A 137 7.64 22.67 -19.15
CA GLY A 137 6.32 22.09 -19.42
C GLY A 137 6.10 21.51 -20.83
N ASN A 138 6.76 22.05 -21.84
CA ASN A 138 6.61 21.63 -23.24
C ASN A 138 7.15 20.23 -23.54
N ILE A 139 8.01 19.68 -22.67
CA ILE A 139 8.61 18.34 -22.82
C ILE A 139 7.72 17.25 -22.18
N HIS A 140 6.84 17.62 -21.24
CA HIS A 140 6.05 16.69 -20.40
C HIS A 140 4.67 16.30 -20.97
N LYS A 141 4.53 16.28 -22.31
CA LYS A 141 3.22 16.09 -22.97
C LYS A 141 2.52 14.78 -22.61
N ASN A 142 3.27 13.76 -22.17
CA ASN A 142 2.75 12.44 -21.82
C ASN A 142 2.01 12.49 -20.46
N ALA A 143 2.72 12.83 -19.39
CA ALA A 143 2.14 12.94 -18.04
C ALA A 143 1.05 14.01 -17.98
N ALA A 144 1.31 15.17 -18.59
CA ALA A 144 0.36 16.28 -18.59
C ALA A 144 -0.84 16.06 -19.53
N GLY A 145 -0.78 15.09 -20.44
CA GLY A 145 -1.95 14.64 -21.21
C GLY A 145 -2.87 13.77 -20.38
N LEU A 146 -2.30 12.88 -19.56
CA LEU A 146 -3.02 11.98 -18.67
C LEU A 146 -3.71 12.74 -17.52
N SER A 147 -3.05 13.74 -16.95
CA SER A 147 -3.64 14.56 -15.87
C SER A 147 -4.84 15.39 -16.34
N ARG A 148 -4.90 15.78 -17.62
CA ARG A 148 -5.93 16.66 -18.21
C ARG A 148 -7.14 15.91 -18.82
N CYS A 149 -7.15 14.58 -18.77
CA CYS A 149 -8.22 13.74 -19.31
C CYS A 149 -8.70 12.76 -18.24
N SER A 150 -8.96 13.27 -17.03
CA SER A 150 -9.58 12.54 -15.94
C SER A 150 -10.94 12.03 -16.39
N LEU A 151 -11.11 10.70 -16.47
CA LEU A 151 -12.43 10.11 -16.60
C LEU A 151 -13.17 10.28 -15.27
N PRO A 152 -14.49 10.52 -15.28
CA PRO A 152 -15.28 10.58 -14.06
C PRO A 152 -15.13 9.26 -13.28
N ASN A 153 -14.88 9.38 -11.98
CA ASN A 153 -14.73 8.28 -11.05
C ASN A 153 -16.11 7.82 -10.53
N ASP A 154 -16.92 7.33 -11.48
CA ASP A 154 -18.24 6.76 -11.25
C ASP A 154 -18.17 5.22 -11.28
N ASN A 155 -19.22 4.52 -10.83
CA ASN A 155 -19.27 3.04 -10.78
C ASN A 155 -19.04 2.35 -12.15
N GLU A 156 -19.13 3.08 -13.26
CA GLU A 156 -18.87 2.59 -14.62
C GLU A 156 -17.37 2.59 -14.97
N ASN A 157 -16.54 3.31 -14.20
CA ASN A 157 -15.09 3.33 -14.37
C ASN A 157 -14.47 2.07 -13.72
N PRO A 158 -13.79 1.19 -14.50
CA PRO A 158 -13.16 -0.01 -13.94
C PRO A 158 -12.03 0.27 -12.95
N ALA A 159 -11.54 1.51 -12.89
CA ALA A 159 -10.56 1.99 -11.92
C ALA A 159 -11.20 2.73 -10.72
N ASP A 160 -12.54 2.77 -10.62
CA ASP A 160 -13.23 3.38 -9.48
C ASP A 160 -12.85 2.69 -8.18
N VAL A 161 -12.35 3.49 -7.24
CA VAL A 161 -12.16 3.09 -5.86
C VAL A 161 -13.14 3.91 -5.04
N PRO A 162 -14.27 3.31 -4.59
CA PRO A 162 -15.28 4.04 -3.84
C PRO A 162 -14.64 4.75 -2.65
N GLU A 163 -15.05 5.99 -2.38
CA GLU A 163 -14.49 6.78 -1.26
C GLU A 163 -14.67 6.08 0.11
N LYS A 164 -15.63 5.15 0.19
CA LYS A 164 -15.91 4.25 1.32
C LYS A 164 -15.38 2.83 1.16
N ALA A 165 -14.80 2.48 0.01
CA ALA A 165 -14.12 1.20 -0.14
C ALA A 165 -12.90 1.22 0.77
N SER A 166 -12.86 0.25 1.68
CA SER A 166 -11.67 -0.02 2.47
C SER A 166 -10.52 -0.16 1.48
N PRO A 167 -9.34 0.47 1.69
CA PRO A 167 -8.19 0.17 0.86
C PRO A 167 -8.03 -1.35 0.87
N GLN A 168 -8.20 -1.98 -0.31
CA GLN A 168 -7.75 -3.34 -0.49
C GLN A 168 -6.24 -3.24 -0.42
N ILE A 169 -5.71 -3.29 0.80
CA ILE A 169 -4.29 -3.47 1.03
C ILE A 169 -4.05 -4.84 0.37
N PRO A 170 -3.33 -4.92 -0.76
CA PRO A 170 -2.93 -6.21 -1.27
C PRO A 170 -2.23 -6.87 -0.09
N ILE A 171 -2.54 -8.13 0.21
CA ILE A 171 -1.84 -8.85 1.25
C ILE A 171 -0.36 -8.75 0.88
N GLU A 172 0.35 -7.81 1.51
CA GLU A 172 1.80 -7.72 1.44
C GLU A 172 2.22 -8.98 2.16
N ARG A 173 2.37 -10.02 1.33
CA ARG A 173 2.82 -11.37 1.65
C ARG A 173 3.24 -11.45 3.11
N ILE A 174 2.40 -12.05 3.96
CA ILE A 174 2.91 -12.51 5.24
C ILE A 174 4.05 -13.46 4.85
N SER A 175 5.30 -13.08 5.13
CA SER A 175 6.43 -13.99 5.00
C SER A 175 6.28 -15.03 6.12
N VAL A 176 5.33 -15.94 5.95
CA VAL A 176 5.29 -17.19 6.70
C VAL A 176 6.31 -18.10 6.02
N THR A 177 7.59 -17.75 6.10
CA THR A 177 8.63 -18.59 5.51
C THR A 177 9.15 -19.66 6.46
N ASP A 178 8.84 -19.63 7.76
CA ASP A 178 9.43 -20.61 8.69
C ASP A 178 8.52 -21.08 9.85
N LEU A 179 7.19 -21.01 9.70
CA LEU A 179 6.32 -21.72 10.66
C LEU A 179 5.99 -23.11 10.11
N LYS A 180 6.52 -24.15 10.77
CA LYS A 180 6.18 -25.54 10.45
C LYS A 180 4.67 -25.76 10.55
N ASN A 181 4.12 -26.60 9.67
CA ASN A 181 2.69 -26.98 9.69
C ASN A 181 2.20 -27.43 11.07
N THR A 182 3.09 -28.02 11.87
CA THR A 182 2.84 -28.42 13.26
C THR A 182 2.36 -27.27 14.15
N PHE A 183 2.81 -26.03 13.90
CA PHE A 183 2.35 -24.85 14.64
C PHE A 183 0.88 -24.55 14.35
N PHE A 184 0.48 -24.56 13.08
CA PHE A 184 -0.90 -24.28 12.67
C PHE A 184 -1.86 -25.39 13.12
N GLU A 185 -1.42 -26.64 13.11
CA GLU A 185 -2.18 -27.76 13.68
C GLU A 185 -2.36 -27.61 15.19
N ALA A 186 -1.29 -27.28 15.92
CA ALA A 186 -1.37 -27.01 17.35
C ALA A 186 -2.29 -25.83 17.67
N LEU A 187 -2.28 -24.79 16.83
CA LEU A 187 -3.15 -23.63 16.97
C LEU A 187 -4.63 -24.01 16.78
N ARG A 188 -4.97 -24.77 15.73
CA ARG A 188 -6.34 -25.26 15.51
C ARG A 188 -6.83 -26.09 16.70
N ASN A 189 -5.98 -26.98 17.20
CA ASN A 189 -6.27 -27.80 18.38
C ASN A 189 -6.39 -26.97 19.67
N SER A 190 -5.84 -25.76 19.72
CA SER A 190 -6.01 -24.88 20.87
C SER A 190 -7.41 -24.26 20.94
N TYR A 191 -8.06 -24.03 19.79
CA TYR A 191 -9.40 -23.44 19.77
C TYR A 191 -10.49 -24.38 20.28
N THR A 192 -10.30 -25.70 20.20
CA THR A 192 -11.23 -26.67 20.78
C THR A 192 -11.24 -26.65 22.31
N LYS A 193 -10.16 -26.14 22.94
CA LYS A 193 -10.04 -26.01 24.39
C LYS A 193 -10.70 -24.74 24.94
N ASP A 194 -10.89 -23.72 24.12
CA ASP A 194 -11.54 -22.46 24.52
C ASP A 194 -12.98 -22.43 24.00
N ASN A 195 -13.94 -22.44 24.93
CA ASN A 195 -15.37 -22.41 24.61
C ASN A 195 -15.73 -21.27 23.65
N ASN A 196 -15.16 -20.08 23.84
CA ASN A 196 -15.45 -18.92 22.99
C ASN A 196 -14.94 -19.12 21.55
N CYS A 197 -13.72 -19.63 21.39
CA CYS A 197 -13.13 -19.84 20.07
C CYS A 197 -13.77 -21.01 19.34
N SER A 198 -14.17 -22.07 20.06
CA SER A 198 -14.96 -23.17 19.51
C SER A 198 -16.30 -22.68 18.96
N ILE A 199 -17.02 -21.84 19.72
CA ILE A 199 -18.29 -21.22 19.27
C ILE A 199 -18.05 -20.36 18.02
N LEU A 200 -17.00 -19.53 18.01
CA LEU A 200 -16.67 -18.69 16.85
C LEU A 200 -16.32 -19.50 15.60
N CYS A 201 -15.55 -20.59 15.72
CA CYS A 201 -15.25 -21.48 14.60
C CYS A 201 -16.54 -22.10 14.03
N GLN A 202 -17.43 -22.58 14.90
CA GLN A 202 -18.69 -23.21 14.48
C GLN A 202 -19.67 -22.19 13.87
N SER A 203 -19.75 -20.99 14.43
CA SER A 203 -20.67 -19.96 13.97
C SER A 203 -20.27 -19.38 12.62
N ILE A 204 -18.98 -19.17 12.38
CA ILE A 204 -18.44 -18.65 11.11
C ILE A 204 -18.46 -19.73 10.01
N THR A 205 -18.26 -21.01 10.34
CA THR A 205 -18.25 -22.10 9.34
C THR A 205 -19.65 -22.45 8.82
N LYS A 206 -20.70 -22.33 9.66
CA LYS A 206 -22.05 -22.76 9.30
C LYS A 206 -22.84 -21.74 8.47
N ASP A 207 -22.37 -20.50 8.35
CA ASP A 207 -22.97 -19.40 7.57
C ASP A 207 -24.49 -19.15 7.83
N SER A 208 -25.04 -19.74 8.90
CA SER A 208 -26.46 -19.71 9.23
C SER A 208 -26.75 -18.60 10.24
N LYS A 209 -27.72 -17.74 9.90
CA LYS A 209 -28.21 -16.64 10.77
C LYS A 209 -28.78 -17.12 12.12
N ASP A 210 -29.11 -18.39 12.25
CA ASP A 210 -29.67 -19.00 13.47
C ASP A 210 -28.59 -19.68 14.32
N ASN A 211 -27.65 -18.90 14.83
CA ASN A 211 -26.60 -19.41 15.72
C ASN A 211 -27.00 -19.22 17.19
N TYR A 212 -27.70 -20.21 17.75
CA TYR A 212 -28.13 -20.28 19.15
C TYR A 212 -27.00 -20.19 20.20
N LEU A 213 -25.73 -20.29 19.76
CA LEU A 213 -24.53 -20.28 20.61
C LEU A 213 -23.90 -18.89 20.76
N ILE A 214 -24.27 -17.90 19.92
CA ILE A 214 -23.75 -16.53 20.00
C ILE A 214 -24.06 -15.85 21.35
N PRO A 215 -25.24 -16.06 21.98
CA PRO A 215 -25.53 -15.49 23.30
C PRO A 215 -24.62 -16.00 24.42
N SER A 216 -23.94 -17.14 24.22
CA SER A 216 -22.99 -17.73 25.18
C SER A 216 -21.58 -17.16 25.07
N LEU A 217 -21.32 -16.27 24.10
CA LEU A 217 -20.05 -15.55 23.97
C LEU A 217 -19.97 -14.41 24.99
N ASP A 218 -18.76 -14.11 25.43
CA ASP A 218 -18.49 -12.90 26.22
C ASP A 218 -18.98 -11.64 25.48
N GLU A 219 -19.51 -10.66 26.21
CA GLU A 219 -20.12 -9.44 25.65
C GLU A 219 -19.23 -8.72 24.63
N ILE A 220 -17.92 -8.67 24.89
CA ILE A 220 -16.92 -8.03 24.00
C ILE A 220 -16.84 -8.79 22.67
N ARG A 221 -16.81 -10.12 22.71
CA ARG A 221 -16.67 -10.98 21.52
C ARG A 221 -17.96 -11.05 20.73
N LYS A 222 -19.10 -11.03 21.42
CA LYS A 222 -20.43 -10.95 20.80
C LYS A 222 -20.57 -9.68 19.96
N LYS A 223 -20.22 -8.52 20.53
CA LYS A 223 -20.22 -7.25 19.81
C LYS A 223 -19.31 -7.28 18.56
N SER A 224 -18.10 -7.80 18.70
CA SER A 224 -17.17 -7.91 17.57
C SER A 224 -17.62 -8.93 16.50
N TYR A 225 -18.36 -9.97 16.89
CA TYR A 225 -18.97 -10.91 15.94
C TYR A 225 -20.12 -10.26 15.15
N ASP A 226 -21.02 -9.54 15.84
CA ASP A 226 -22.14 -8.83 15.20
C ASP A 226 -21.65 -7.73 14.23
N GLU A 227 -20.50 -7.12 14.52
CA GLU A 227 -19.82 -6.15 13.65
C GLU A 227 -19.10 -6.80 12.45
N GLY A 228 -19.11 -8.13 12.31
CA GLY A 228 -18.50 -8.86 11.19
C GLY A 228 -16.97 -8.79 11.17
N ILE A 229 -16.33 -8.66 12.34
CA ILE A 229 -14.90 -8.39 12.47
C ILE A 229 -14.05 -9.67 12.39
N PHE A 230 -14.65 -10.83 12.70
CA PHE A 230 -13.95 -12.11 12.69
C PHE A 230 -14.04 -12.80 11.35
N HIS A 231 -12.91 -13.38 10.92
CA HIS A 231 -12.82 -14.19 9.72
C HIS A 231 -12.18 -15.53 10.05
N LEU A 232 -12.67 -16.60 9.43
CA LEU A 232 -12.09 -17.93 9.52
C LEU A 232 -11.44 -18.28 8.19
N ILE A 233 -10.12 -18.45 8.19
CA ILE A 233 -9.35 -18.81 6.99
C ILE A 233 -8.50 -20.03 7.37
N ASP A 234 -8.63 -21.13 6.61
CA ASP A 234 -7.93 -22.39 6.87
C ASP A 234 -8.08 -22.92 8.32
N GLY A 235 -9.25 -22.72 8.92
CA GLY A 235 -9.54 -23.11 10.32
C GLY A 235 -8.86 -22.22 11.38
N ILE A 236 -8.33 -21.07 10.99
CA ILE A 236 -7.67 -20.10 11.88
C ILE A 236 -8.53 -18.83 12.01
N ILE A 237 -8.72 -18.38 13.25
CA ILE A 237 -9.50 -17.17 13.54
C ILE A 237 -8.61 -15.94 13.36
N TYR A 238 -9.03 -15.03 12.50
CA TYR A 238 -8.46 -13.70 12.33
C TYR A 238 -9.43 -12.64 12.84
N HIS A 239 -8.89 -11.67 13.57
CA HIS A 239 -9.63 -10.52 14.07
C HIS A 239 -9.18 -9.25 13.31
N ARG A 240 -10.14 -8.57 12.67
CA ARG A 240 -9.87 -7.33 11.95
C ARG A 240 -9.73 -6.17 12.92
N THR A 241 -8.58 -5.52 12.91
CA THR A 241 -8.39 -4.17 13.48
C THR A 241 -8.30 -3.18 12.33
N LYS A 242 -8.60 -1.89 12.58
CA LYS A 242 -8.77 -0.80 11.57
C LYS A 242 -8.04 -0.98 10.22
N HIS A 243 -6.75 -1.37 10.24
CA HIS A 243 -5.94 -1.58 9.03
C HIS A 243 -5.16 -2.92 9.01
N LYS A 244 -5.42 -3.86 9.92
CA LYS A 244 -4.64 -5.12 10.06
C LYS A 244 -5.51 -6.30 10.48
N TYR A 245 -5.26 -7.46 9.89
CA TYR A 245 -5.81 -8.73 10.36
C TYR A 245 -4.83 -9.35 11.36
N LEU A 246 -5.29 -9.59 12.58
CA LEU A 246 -4.50 -10.20 13.64
C LEU A 246 -4.95 -11.65 13.83
N MET A 247 -4.02 -12.58 13.71
CA MET A 247 -4.26 -13.99 14.03
C MET A 247 -4.51 -14.13 15.55
N LYS A 248 -5.57 -14.82 15.92
CA LYS A 248 -5.91 -15.03 17.33
C LYS A 248 -5.18 -16.25 17.88
N VAL A 249 -4.25 -16.05 18.80
CA VAL A 249 -3.60 -17.14 19.54
C VAL A 249 -4.16 -17.19 20.96
N VAL A 250 -4.58 -18.38 21.41
CA VAL A 250 -5.23 -18.57 22.73
C VAL A 250 -4.29 -19.28 23.70
N ASP A 251 -3.58 -20.30 23.23
CA ASP A 251 -2.67 -21.07 24.07
C ASP A 251 -1.45 -20.25 24.49
N ARG A 252 -1.20 -20.16 25.80
CA ARG A 252 -0.04 -19.46 26.37
C ARG A 252 1.28 -20.03 25.85
N TYR A 253 1.35 -21.33 25.60
CA TYR A 253 2.54 -21.96 25.04
C TYR A 253 2.85 -21.43 23.63
N LEU A 254 1.84 -21.38 22.76
CA LEU A 254 1.97 -20.85 21.41
C LEU A 254 2.23 -19.34 21.40
N ILE A 255 1.62 -18.58 22.30
CA ILE A 255 1.91 -17.14 22.47
C ILE A 255 3.40 -16.95 22.79
N ASN A 256 3.95 -17.72 23.73
CA ASN A 256 5.36 -17.61 24.09
C ASN A 256 6.30 -17.98 22.94
N ILE A 257 5.94 -18.97 22.13
CA ILE A 257 6.71 -19.32 20.92
C ILE A 257 6.71 -18.17 19.92
N VAL A 258 5.53 -17.63 19.58
CA VAL A 258 5.41 -16.51 18.63
C VAL A 258 6.18 -15.29 19.15
N MET A 259 6.03 -14.96 20.43
CA MET A 259 6.75 -13.85 21.05
C MET A 259 8.27 -14.06 21.01
N ARG A 260 8.75 -15.28 21.24
CA ARG A 260 10.17 -15.61 21.16
C ARG A 260 10.69 -15.50 19.74
N GLU A 261 10.00 -16.05 18.76
CA GLU A 261 10.45 -16.02 17.35
C GLU A 261 10.40 -14.60 16.76
N CYS A 262 9.37 -13.82 17.08
CA CYS A 262 9.21 -12.48 16.53
C CYS A 262 10.10 -11.41 17.20
N HIS A 263 10.57 -11.64 18.44
CA HIS A 263 11.30 -10.61 19.20
C HIS A 263 12.60 -11.06 19.85
N SER A 264 12.83 -12.36 20.03
CA SER A 264 13.97 -12.91 20.76
C SER A 264 14.77 -13.93 19.95
N SER A 265 14.43 -14.10 18.66
CA SER A 265 15.20 -14.94 17.76
C SER A 265 16.49 -14.19 17.37
N PRO A 266 17.63 -14.88 17.23
CA PRO A 266 18.86 -14.24 16.74
C PRO A 266 18.68 -13.60 15.35
N PHE A 267 17.63 -13.96 14.62
CA PHE A 267 17.26 -13.38 13.32
C PHE A 267 16.22 -12.25 13.41
N SER A 268 15.59 -11.99 14.57
CA SER A 268 14.47 -11.05 14.69
C SER A 268 14.85 -9.56 14.76
N GLY A 269 16.09 -9.19 14.43
CA GLY A 269 16.55 -7.80 14.34
C GLY A 269 16.58 -7.00 15.65
N HIS A 270 15.99 -7.51 16.74
CA HIS A 270 16.04 -6.96 18.08
C HIS A 270 16.82 -7.87 19.03
N LEU A 271 17.95 -7.38 19.53
CA LEU A 271 18.80 -8.06 20.51
C LEU A 271 18.38 -7.60 21.92
N PHE A 272 17.49 -8.31 22.61
CA PHE A 272 17.18 -7.98 24.01
C PHE A 272 16.86 -9.20 24.87
N GLU A 273 17.89 -9.72 25.56
CA GLU A 273 17.71 -10.59 26.73
C GLU A 273 17.54 -9.82 28.05
N GLU A 274 17.78 -8.49 28.11
CA GLU A 274 17.94 -7.83 29.42
C GLU A 274 16.74 -7.05 30.01
N ILE A 275 15.65 -6.76 29.28
CA ILE A 275 14.63 -5.82 29.82
C ILE A 275 13.57 -6.47 30.74
N ARG A 276 13.50 -7.79 30.90
CA ARG A 276 12.31 -8.40 31.56
C ARG A 276 12.38 -8.62 33.08
N ARG A 277 13.47 -8.27 33.78
CA ARG A 277 13.52 -8.45 35.26
C ARG A 277 13.04 -7.26 36.10
N GLU A 278 12.87 -6.06 35.53
CA GLU A 278 12.51 -4.87 36.34
C GLU A 278 11.02 -4.47 36.33
N LYS A 279 10.16 -5.10 35.52
CA LYS A 279 8.73 -4.75 35.44
C LYS A 279 7.77 -5.83 35.95
N ILE A 280 8.20 -6.58 36.97
CA ILE A 280 7.29 -7.30 37.85
C ILE A 280 7.58 -6.82 39.27
N LYS A 281 6.87 -5.76 39.69
CA LYS A 281 6.48 -5.58 41.08
C LYS A 281 5.00 -5.92 41.16
N THR A 282 4.74 -6.96 41.95
CA THR A 282 3.49 -7.36 42.65
C THR A 282 2.20 -6.69 42.23
#